data_AF-A0A067MS72-F1
#
_entry.id   AF-A0A067MS72-F1
#
_cell.length_a   1.000
_cell.length_b   1.000
_cell.length_c   1.000
_cell.angle_alpha   90.00
_cell.angle_beta   90.00
_cell.angle_gamma   90.00
#
_symmetry.space_group_name_H-M   'P 1'
#
loop_
_entity.id
_entity.type
_entity.pdbx_description
1 polymer ?
#
loop_
_entity_poly.entity_id
_entity_poly.type
_entity_poly.pdbx_seq_one_letter_code
_entity_poly.pdbx_strand_id
1 'polypeptide(L)'
;MLRQFHENTGHFLDELLRMEASAEHGKLCPCSRDVAATIRCLECHPDRLQCAECALESHSSLPFHRTERWQDNHFVAAPHATQLLRMRMFPGTLSKPRTAYTISLLVTFHTLTRESNLNTYDYAKALARFTDQYSPYDIKTRYDNFRIVVRFWRDLQMKLRSGRHLGLLAELPPVHQGSIALLCPACPQPGINF
;
A
#
# COMPACT_ATOMS: atom_id res chain seq x y z
N MET A 1 5.44 -16.89 -40.15
CA MET A 1 5.65 -16.40 -38.77
C MET A 1 6.37 -15.05 -38.76
N LEU A 2 7.72 -14.93 -38.72
CA LEU A 2 8.40 -13.62 -38.65
C LEU A 2 7.98 -12.60 -39.73
N ARG A 3 7.76 -13.04 -40.97
CA ARG A 3 7.27 -12.17 -42.07
C ARG A 3 5.92 -11.52 -41.76
N GLN A 4 5.01 -12.26 -41.13
CA GLN A 4 3.68 -11.77 -40.72
C GLN A 4 3.78 -10.76 -39.56
N PHE A 5 4.79 -10.87 -38.69
CA PHE A 5 5.04 -9.84 -37.68
C PHE A 5 5.53 -8.54 -38.32
N HIS A 6 6.40 -8.61 -39.33
CA HIS A 6 6.83 -7.44 -40.10
C HIS A 6 5.68 -6.79 -40.89
N GLU A 7 4.84 -7.59 -41.54
CA GLU A 7 3.65 -7.14 -42.28
C GLU A 7 2.64 -6.40 -41.37
N ASN A 8 2.54 -6.78 -40.09
CA ASN A 8 1.64 -6.15 -39.10
C ASN A 8 2.33 -5.13 -38.18
N THR A 9 3.61 -4.80 -38.40
CA THR A 9 4.39 -3.95 -37.46
C THR A 9 3.78 -2.55 -37.27
N GLY A 10 3.20 -1.94 -38.32
CA GLY A 10 2.53 -0.63 -38.20
C GLY A 10 1.38 -0.66 -37.18
N HIS A 11 0.45 -1.60 -37.34
CA HIS A 11 -0.66 -1.80 -36.40
C HIS A 11 -0.16 -2.09 -34.97
N PHE A 12 0.91 -2.87 -34.80
CA PHE A 12 1.47 -3.11 -33.48
C PHE A 12 2.08 -1.86 -32.85
N LEU A 13 2.72 -0.98 -33.64
CA LEU A 13 3.24 0.30 -33.15
C LEU A 13 2.12 1.25 -32.74
N ASP A 14 1.03 1.33 -33.52
CA ASP A 14 -0.14 2.16 -33.18
C ASP A 14 -0.80 1.71 -31.87
N GLU A 15 -0.99 0.40 -31.67
CA GLU A 15 -1.52 -0.17 -30.43
C GLU A 15 -0.57 0.02 -29.22
N LEU A 16 0.75 -0.09 -29.42
CA LEU A 16 1.72 0.18 -28.36
C LEU A 16 1.74 1.68 -27.98
N LEU A 17 1.67 2.58 -28.96
CA LEU A 17 1.58 4.02 -28.72
C LEU A 17 0.28 4.39 -27.99
N ARG A 18 -0.84 3.73 -28.30
CA ARG A 18 -2.11 3.88 -27.56
C ARG A 18 -1.98 3.49 -26.08
N MET A 19 -1.16 2.48 -25.77
CA MET A 19 -0.85 2.08 -24.39
C MET A 19 0.10 3.05 -23.66
N GLU A 20 0.87 3.87 -24.37
CA GLU A 20 1.75 4.88 -23.78
C GLU A 20 1.10 6.28 -23.71
N ALA A 21 0.25 6.62 -24.67
CA ALA A 21 -0.54 7.85 -24.76
C ALA A 21 -2.00 7.53 -25.16
N SER A 22 -2.93 7.67 -24.21
CA SER A 22 -4.33 7.23 -24.28
C SER A 22 -5.23 8.03 -25.26
N ALA A 23 -4.75 9.15 -25.79
CA ALA A 23 -5.46 10.14 -26.64
C ALA A 23 -6.66 10.87 -25.98
N GLU A 24 -7.41 10.21 -25.09
CA GLU A 24 -8.56 10.76 -24.33
C GLU A 24 -8.16 11.75 -23.21
N HIS A 25 -6.89 12.17 -23.15
CA HIS A 25 -6.35 13.00 -22.07
C HIS A 25 -7.09 14.32 -21.93
N GLY A 26 -7.46 14.69 -20.69
CA GLY A 26 -8.13 15.96 -20.42
C GLY A 26 -9.61 16.02 -20.84
N LYS A 27 -10.15 14.98 -21.49
CA LYS A 27 -11.60 14.86 -21.69
C LYS A 27 -12.32 14.68 -20.35
N LEU A 28 -13.60 15.03 -20.31
CA LEU A 28 -14.43 14.86 -19.12
C LEU A 28 -14.65 13.37 -18.81
N CYS A 29 -14.66 13.04 -17.52
CA CYS A 29 -14.98 11.70 -17.06
C CYS A 29 -16.46 11.40 -17.32
N PRO A 30 -16.84 10.20 -17.82
CA PRO A 30 -18.23 9.82 -18.12
C PRO A 30 -19.23 9.80 -16.95
N CYS A 31 -18.86 10.30 -15.77
CA CYS A 31 -19.65 10.24 -14.54
C CYS A 31 -20.43 11.53 -14.22
N SER A 32 -20.62 12.40 -15.22
CA SER A 32 -21.41 13.64 -15.13
C SER A 32 -20.98 14.63 -14.01
N ARG A 33 -19.73 14.52 -13.54
CA ARG A 33 -19.12 15.40 -12.52
C ARG A 33 -18.27 16.53 -13.12
N ASP A 34 -18.25 16.67 -14.45
CA ASP A 34 -17.45 17.66 -15.22
C ASP A 34 -15.97 17.78 -14.80
N VAL A 35 -15.40 16.67 -14.33
CA VAL A 35 -13.99 16.54 -13.93
C VAL A 35 -13.18 15.80 -14.99
N ALA A 36 -11.95 16.26 -15.23
CA ALA A 36 -11.04 15.64 -16.19
C ALA A 36 -10.73 14.17 -15.85
N ALA A 37 -10.90 13.31 -16.84
CA ALA A 37 -10.45 11.93 -16.81
C ALA A 37 -8.91 11.91 -16.90
N THR A 38 -8.25 11.49 -15.82
CA THR A 38 -6.79 11.55 -15.68
C THR A 38 -6.17 10.28 -15.10
N ILE A 39 -6.96 9.32 -14.63
CA ILE A 39 -6.45 8.07 -14.03
C ILE A 39 -6.88 6.89 -14.88
N ARG A 40 -5.95 5.99 -15.19
CA ARG A 40 -6.20 4.70 -15.83
C ARG A 40 -5.89 3.54 -14.88
N CYS A 41 -6.37 2.35 -15.23
CA CYS A 41 -6.03 1.10 -14.58
C CYS A 41 -5.39 0.14 -15.59
N LEU A 42 -4.23 -0.42 -15.24
CA LEU A 42 -3.47 -1.29 -16.14
C LEU A 42 -4.07 -2.69 -16.30
N GLU A 43 -4.87 -3.16 -15.35
CA GLU A 43 -5.51 -4.48 -15.42
C GLU A 43 -6.94 -4.44 -15.98
N CYS A 44 -7.73 -3.39 -15.70
CA CYS A 44 -9.11 -3.29 -16.18
C CYS A 44 -9.18 -2.79 -17.63
N HIS A 45 -8.71 -1.56 -17.87
CA HIS A 45 -8.85 -0.85 -19.14
C HIS A 45 -7.72 0.19 -19.28
N PRO A 46 -6.54 -0.20 -19.83
CA PRO A 46 -5.38 0.69 -19.96
C PRO A 46 -5.66 2.00 -20.73
N ASP A 47 -6.62 1.96 -21.66
CA ASP A 47 -6.93 3.09 -22.53
C ASP A 47 -8.05 3.99 -21.99
N ARG A 48 -8.78 3.55 -20.95
CA ARG A 48 -9.96 4.26 -20.44
C ARG A 48 -9.60 5.08 -19.21
N LEU A 49 -9.45 6.38 -19.42
CA LEU A 49 -9.29 7.34 -18.34
C LEU A 49 -10.59 7.52 -17.52
N GLN A 50 -10.42 7.76 -16.24
CA GLN A 50 -11.44 8.04 -15.24
C GLN A 50 -11.00 9.23 -14.37
N CYS A 51 -11.93 9.90 -13.68
CA CYS A 51 -11.60 10.80 -12.58
C CYS A 51 -11.18 10.01 -11.33
N ALA A 52 -10.58 10.69 -10.35
CA ALA A 52 -10.11 10.05 -9.12
C ALA A 52 -11.22 9.34 -8.33
N GLU A 53 -12.43 9.90 -8.30
CA GLU A 53 -13.56 9.32 -7.57
C GLU A 53 -14.07 8.05 -8.26
N CYS A 54 -14.30 8.06 -9.57
CA CYS A 54 -14.66 6.84 -10.31
C CYS A 54 -13.56 5.77 -10.28
N ALA A 55 -12.28 6.17 -10.30
CA ALA A 55 -11.19 5.22 -10.10
C ALA A 55 -11.26 4.58 -8.70
N LEU A 56 -11.48 5.35 -7.64
CA LEU A 56 -11.62 4.81 -6.28
C LEU A 56 -12.87 3.93 -6.12
N GLU A 57 -14.01 4.34 -6.67
CA GLU A 57 -15.27 3.58 -6.65
C GLU A 57 -15.10 2.22 -7.34
N SER A 58 -14.59 2.22 -8.58
CA SER A 58 -14.41 0.99 -9.39
C SER A 58 -13.30 0.07 -8.88
N HIS A 59 -12.29 0.60 -8.18
CA HIS A 59 -11.20 -0.21 -7.60
C HIS A 59 -11.37 -0.51 -6.11
N SER A 60 -12.52 -0.16 -5.51
CA SER A 60 -12.81 -0.36 -4.08
C SER A 60 -12.66 -1.82 -3.61
N SER A 61 -12.95 -2.79 -4.49
CA SER A 61 -12.78 -4.23 -4.27
C SER A 61 -11.55 -4.83 -4.98
N LEU A 62 -10.76 -4.00 -5.68
CA LEU A 62 -9.62 -4.43 -6.52
C LEU A 62 -8.31 -3.76 -6.03
N PRO A 63 -7.89 -3.99 -4.77
CA PRO A 63 -6.80 -3.24 -4.14
C PRO A 63 -5.42 -3.51 -4.73
N PHE A 64 -5.28 -4.57 -5.54
CA PHE A 64 -4.05 -4.94 -6.23
C PHE A 64 -4.01 -4.49 -7.70
N HIS A 65 -4.99 -3.72 -8.18
CA HIS A 65 -4.94 -3.14 -9.52
C HIS A 65 -4.09 -1.87 -9.50
N ARG A 66 -3.14 -1.75 -10.45
CA ARG A 66 -2.23 -0.63 -10.53
C ARG A 66 -2.87 0.52 -11.30
N THR A 67 -3.04 1.64 -10.61
CA THR A 67 -3.52 2.89 -11.22
C THR A 67 -2.36 3.81 -11.59
N GLU A 68 -2.49 4.48 -12.73
CA GLU A 68 -1.56 5.50 -13.22
C GLU A 68 -2.31 6.78 -13.51
N ARG A 69 -1.68 7.93 -13.24
CA ARG A 69 -2.25 9.25 -13.47
C ARG A 69 -1.51 9.97 -14.59
N TRP A 70 -2.24 10.54 -15.54
CA TRP A 70 -1.70 11.45 -16.54
C TRP A 70 -1.23 12.75 -15.86
N GLN A 71 0.06 13.05 -15.98
CA GLN A 71 0.71 14.26 -15.46
C GLN A 71 1.79 14.67 -16.47
N ASP A 72 1.94 15.95 -16.76
CA ASP A 72 3.05 16.51 -17.55
C ASP A 72 3.37 15.69 -18.83
N ASN A 73 2.32 15.42 -19.61
CA ASN A 73 2.34 14.68 -20.88
C ASN A 73 2.81 13.20 -20.82
N HIS A 74 2.74 12.55 -19.65
CA HIS A 74 3.01 11.11 -19.51
C HIS A 74 2.20 10.47 -18.38
N PHE A 75 2.23 9.14 -18.28
CA PHE A 75 1.62 8.40 -17.17
C PHE A 75 2.58 8.24 -15.99
N VAL A 76 2.18 8.75 -14.83
CA VAL A 76 2.86 8.59 -13.55
C VAL A 76 2.12 7.56 -12.70
N ALA A 77 2.77 6.42 -12.46
CA ALA A 77 2.26 5.41 -11.55
C ALA A 77 2.47 5.82 -10.09
N ALA A 78 1.42 5.79 -9.28
CA ALA A 78 1.58 5.89 -7.84
C ALA A 78 2.37 4.67 -7.32
N PRO A 79 3.23 4.82 -6.28
CA PRO A 79 3.82 3.67 -5.61
C PRO A 79 2.70 2.77 -5.06
N HIS A 80 2.66 1.51 -5.50
CA HIS A 80 1.56 0.59 -5.19
C HIS A 80 1.39 0.37 -3.67
N ALA A 81 2.51 0.37 -2.93
CA ALA A 81 2.52 0.39 -1.47
C ALA A 81 1.70 1.56 -0.87
N THR A 82 1.79 2.76 -1.45
CA THR A 82 1.03 3.95 -1.01
C THR A 82 -0.46 3.82 -1.35
N GLN A 83 -0.80 3.23 -2.50
CA GLN A 83 -2.19 2.93 -2.86
C GLN A 83 -2.84 1.99 -1.83
N LEU A 84 -2.17 0.88 -1.50
CA LEU A 84 -2.63 -0.07 -0.47
C LEU A 84 -2.81 0.60 0.90
N LEU A 85 -1.85 1.43 1.34
CA LEU A 85 -1.93 2.11 2.63
C LEU A 85 -3.12 3.07 2.72
N ARG A 86 -3.48 3.75 1.62
CA ARG A 86 -4.70 4.58 1.53
C ARG A 86 -5.97 3.75 1.69
N MET A 87 -5.98 2.52 1.17
CA MET A 87 -7.07 1.54 1.34
C MET A 87 -7.01 0.78 2.69
N ARG A 88 -6.23 1.27 3.66
CA ARG A 88 -6.00 0.65 4.99
C ARG A 88 -5.43 -0.78 4.93
N MET A 89 -4.68 -1.08 3.88
CA MET A 89 -3.93 -2.33 3.71
C MET A 89 -2.43 -2.07 3.77
N PHE A 90 -1.72 -2.86 4.55
CA PHE A 90 -0.26 -2.83 4.63
C PHE A 90 0.34 -3.80 3.59
N PRO A 91 1.24 -3.36 2.68
CA PRO A 91 1.82 -4.22 1.66
C PRO A 91 2.72 -5.31 2.26
N GLY A 92 2.57 -6.55 1.79
CA GLY A 92 3.46 -7.66 2.14
C GLY A 92 4.81 -7.63 1.39
N THR A 93 4.89 -6.90 0.29
CA THR A 93 6.08 -6.71 -0.56
C THR A 93 6.00 -5.32 -1.19
N LEU A 94 7.10 -4.56 -1.25
CA LEU A 94 7.06 -3.13 -1.59
C LEU A 94 7.05 -2.85 -3.11
N SER A 95 7.80 -3.62 -3.90
CA SER A 95 8.04 -3.34 -5.32
C SER A 95 6.88 -3.79 -6.23
N LYS A 96 6.34 -4.99 -6.01
CA LYS A 96 5.13 -5.52 -6.66
C LYS A 96 4.29 -6.31 -5.64
N PRO A 97 3.48 -5.65 -4.80
CA PRO A 97 2.68 -6.33 -3.78
C PRO A 97 1.69 -7.32 -4.40
N ARG A 98 1.92 -8.61 -4.17
CA ARG A 98 0.93 -9.69 -4.43
C ARG A 98 0.21 -10.16 -3.17
N THR A 99 0.54 -9.56 -2.03
CA THR A 99 -0.02 -9.84 -0.71
C THR A 99 -0.11 -8.52 0.05
N ALA A 100 -1.15 -8.38 0.86
CA ALA A 100 -1.33 -7.25 1.76
C ALA A 100 -2.12 -7.72 2.99
N TYR A 101 -1.93 -7.03 4.10
CA TYR A 101 -2.53 -7.33 5.40
C TYR A 101 -3.38 -6.13 5.84
N THR A 102 -4.61 -6.33 6.31
CA THR A 102 -5.39 -5.18 6.79
C THR A 102 -4.72 -4.55 8.02
N ILE A 103 -4.79 -3.22 8.15
CA ILE A 103 -4.25 -2.54 9.34
C ILE A 103 -4.93 -3.07 10.61
N SER A 104 -6.23 -3.38 10.55
CA SER A 104 -6.98 -4.00 11.65
C SER A 104 -6.36 -5.32 12.10
N LEU A 105 -5.97 -6.21 11.18
CA LEU A 105 -5.30 -7.48 11.50
C LEU A 105 -3.96 -7.25 12.21
N LEU A 106 -3.17 -6.26 11.76
CA LEU A 106 -1.90 -5.91 12.40
C LEU A 106 -2.07 -5.31 13.79
N VAL A 107 -3.13 -4.51 14.01
CA VAL A 107 -3.49 -3.99 15.33
C VAL A 107 -3.93 -5.13 16.25
N THR A 108 -4.86 -5.99 15.82
CA THR A 108 -5.34 -7.14 16.59
C THR A 108 -4.21 -8.09 16.97
N PHE A 109 -3.32 -8.43 16.03
CA PHE A 109 -2.13 -9.24 16.34
C PHE A 109 -1.23 -8.57 17.39
N HIS A 110 -0.96 -7.27 17.25
CA HIS A 110 -0.11 -6.54 18.19
C HIS A 110 -0.66 -6.50 19.62
N THR A 111 -1.99 -6.47 19.77
CA THR A 111 -2.67 -6.60 21.07
C THR A 111 -2.57 -8.04 21.59
N LEU A 112 -2.92 -9.05 20.79
CA LEU A 112 -2.91 -10.46 21.23
C LEU A 112 -1.51 -10.96 21.62
N THR A 113 -0.44 -10.53 20.95
CA THR A 113 0.93 -10.86 21.37
C THR A 113 1.29 -10.29 22.75
N ARG A 114 0.60 -9.23 23.23
CA ARG A 114 0.79 -8.66 24.58
C ARG A 114 -0.09 -9.38 25.60
N GLU A 115 -1.39 -9.50 25.33
CA GLU A 115 -2.38 -10.00 26.30
C GLU A 115 -2.30 -11.52 26.52
N SER A 116 -2.03 -12.30 25.46
CA SER A 116 -2.05 -13.77 25.51
C SER A 116 -0.74 -14.43 25.05
N ASN A 117 0.35 -13.66 24.97
CA ASN A 117 1.67 -14.11 24.51
C ASN A 117 1.62 -14.83 23.13
N LEU A 118 0.63 -14.46 22.30
CA LEU A 118 0.30 -15.20 21.09
C LEU A 118 1.35 -14.91 20.00
N ASN A 119 2.05 -15.97 19.57
CA ASN A 119 3.13 -15.86 18.60
C ASN A 119 2.64 -15.78 17.14
N THR A 120 3.51 -15.35 16.22
CA THR A 120 3.17 -15.15 14.80
C THR A 120 2.66 -16.42 14.09
N TYR A 121 3.12 -17.60 14.51
CA TYR A 121 2.80 -18.88 13.87
C TYR A 121 1.40 -19.37 14.26
N ASP A 122 1.07 -19.31 15.55
CA ASP A 122 -0.26 -19.68 16.03
C ASP A 122 -1.32 -18.68 15.57
N TYR A 123 -0.98 -17.40 15.41
CA TYR A 123 -1.88 -16.44 14.76
C TYR A 123 -2.11 -16.75 13.29
N ALA A 124 -1.07 -17.13 12.53
CA ALA A 124 -1.23 -17.53 11.13
C ALA A 124 -2.12 -18.79 11.00
N LYS A 125 -2.03 -19.73 11.96
CA LYS A 125 -2.97 -20.87 12.05
C LYS A 125 -4.40 -20.44 12.41
N ALA A 126 -4.57 -19.49 13.32
CA ALA A 126 -5.89 -18.95 13.65
C ALA A 126 -6.54 -18.28 12.42
N LEU A 127 -5.79 -17.48 11.66
CA LEU A 127 -6.25 -16.89 10.40
C LEU A 127 -6.65 -17.94 9.36
N ALA A 128 -5.88 -19.03 9.24
CA ALA A 128 -6.27 -20.17 8.39
C ALA A 128 -7.60 -20.79 8.87
N ARG A 129 -7.74 -21.08 10.17
CA ARG A 129 -8.98 -21.62 10.77
C ARG A 129 -10.19 -20.68 10.65
N PHE A 130 -10.00 -19.36 10.62
CA PHE A 130 -11.08 -18.41 10.34
C PHE A 130 -11.51 -18.40 8.87
N THR A 131 -10.67 -18.89 7.96
CA THR A 131 -10.96 -18.97 6.51
C THR A 131 -11.56 -20.33 6.14
N ASP A 132 -11.00 -21.42 6.68
CA ASP A 132 -11.57 -22.78 6.64
C ASP A 132 -11.31 -23.48 7.98
N GLN A 133 -12.38 -23.89 8.66
CA GLN A 133 -12.32 -24.63 9.92
C GLN A 133 -12.03 -26.12 9.72
N TYR A 134 -12.37 -26.68 8.56
CA TYR A 134 -12.28 -28.11 8.27
C TYR A 134 -10.89 -28.52 7.80
N SER A 135 -10.33 -27.85 6.77
CA SER A 135 -8.97 -28.09 6.27
C SER A 135 -8.07 -26.84 6.33
N PRO A 136 -7.69 -26.38 7.54
CA PRO A 136 -6.83 -25.20 7.71
C PRO A 136 -5.40 -25.38 7.15
N TYR A 137 -5.03 -26.58 6.69
CA TYR A 137 -3.72 -26.89 6.12
C TYR A 137 -3.65 -26.65 4.60
N ASP A 138 -4.77 -26.70 3.89
CA ASP A 138 -4.82 -26.44 2.44
C ASP A 138 -4.67 -24.94 2.12
N ILE A 139 -4.91 -24.08 3.11
CA ILE A 139 -4.70 -22.64 3.01
C ILE A 139 -3.20 -22.33 3.02
N LYS A 140 -2.71 -21.78 1.90
CA LYS A 140 -1.32 -21.32 1.73
C LYS A 140 -1.00 -20.17 2.69
N THR A 141 -0.54 -20.51 3.89
CA THR A 141 -0.11 -19.53 4.90
C THR A 141 1.03 -18.66 4.34
N ARG A 142 0.97 -17.35 4.60
CA ARG A 142 2.01 -16.38 4.21
C ARG A 142 2.86 -15.99 5.42
N TYR A 143 3.27 -16.99 6.20
CA TYR A 143 3.92 -16.83 7.49
C TYR A 143 5.18 -15.97 7.44
N ASP A 144 6.11 -16.23 6.51
CA ASP A 144 7.38 -15.50 6.45
C ASP A 144 7.20 -14.02 6.13
N ASN A 145 6.36 -13.71 5.14
CA ASN A 145 5.98 -12.34 4.80
C ASN A 145 5.29 -11.66 6.00
N PHE A 146 4.37 -12.36 6.68
CA PHE A 146 3.68 -11.82 7.84
C PHE A 146 4.64 -11.53 8.99
N ARG A 147 5.61 -12.42 9.25
CA ARG A 147 6.66 -12.24 10.27
C ARG A 147 7.54 -11.01 9.98
N ILE A 148 7.85 -10.75 8.71
CA ILE A 148 8.60 -9.56 8.28
C ILE A 148 7.74 -8.29 8.46
N VAL A 149 6.50 -8.30 7.94
CA VAL A 149 5.55 -7.18 8.05
C VAL A 149 5.29 -6.82 9.51
N VAL A 150 5.06 -7.79 10.39
CA VAL A 150 4.84 -7.57 11.83
C VAL A 150 6.03 -6.87 12.50
N ARG A 151 7.27 -7.26 12.15
CA ARG A 151 8.48 -6.61 12.69
C ARG A 151 8.57 -5.17 12.23
N PHE A 152 8.36 -4.93 10.94
CA PHE A 152 8.38 -3.59 10.35
C PHE A 152 7.23 -2.71 10.87
N TRP A 153 6.03 -3.27 11.05
CA TRP A 153 4.88 -2.60 11.66
C TRP A 153 5.17 -2.15 13.10
N ARG A 154 5.83 -3.00 13.90
CA ARG A 154 6.25 -2.64 15.27
C ARG A 154 7.26 -1.48 15.27
N ASP A 155 8.24 -1.50 14.36
CA ASP A 155 9.20 -0.40 14.18
C ASP A 155 8.50 0.91 13.75
N LEU A 156 7.60 0.86 12.76
CA LEU A 156 6.77 2.00 12.38
C LEU A 156 5.94 2.53 13.55
N GLN A 157 5.31 1.66 14.35
CA GLN A 157 4.53 2.07 15.52
C GLN A 157 5.39 2.75 16.59
N MET A 158 6.66 2.33 16.78
CA MET A 158 7.59 3.04 17.66
C MET A 158 7.97 4.42 17.10
N LYS A 159 8.27 4.52 15.79
CA LYS A 159 8.61 5.78 15.10
C LYS A 159 7.45 6.77 15.03
N LEU A 160 6.20 6.27 14.98
CA LEU A 160 5.00 7.07 15.07
C LEU A 160 4.84 7.62 16.50
N ARG A 161 4.92 6.76 17.52
CA ARG A 161 4.80 7.15 18.94
C ARG A 161 5.89 8.12 19.39
N SER A 162 7.12 7.96 18.92
CA SER A 162 8.24 8.83 19.30
C SER A 162 8.17 10.25 18.73
N GLY A 163 7.21 10.54 17.83
CA GLY A 163 7.10 11.86 17.20
C GLY A 163 8.24 12.22 16.23
N ARG A 164 9.23 11.33 16.04
CA ARG A 164 10.44 11.58 15.21
C ARG A 164 10.12 12.02 13.79
N HIS A 165 9.07 11.46 13.19
CA HIS A 165 8.62 11.77 11.85
C HIS A 165 7.95 13.15 11.72
N LEU A 166 7.61 13.80 12.85
CA LEU A 166 7.07 15.16 12.94
C LEU A 166 8.15 16.20 13.28
N GLY A 167 9.43 15.81 13.35
CA GLY A 167 10.52 16.70 13.75
C GLY A 167 10.68 16.92 15.26
N LEU A 168 9.78 16.39 16.09
CA LEU A 168 9.74 16.65 17.55
C LEU A 168 11.01 16.26 18.33
N LEU A 169 11.90 15.44 17.76
CA LEU A 169 13.21 15.17 18.39
C LEU A 169 14.18 16.36 18.33
N ALA A 170 13.99 17.32 17.44
CA ALA A 170 14.83 18.51 17.34
C ALA A 170 14.65 19.44 18.55
N GLU A 171 13.44 19.49 19.10
CA GLU A 171 13.09 20.26 20.32
C GLU A 171 13.59 19.59 21.61
N LEU A 172 14.07 18.35 21.54
CA LEU A 172 14.58 17.64 22.71
C LEU A 172 16.07 17.94 22.97
N PRO A 173 16.52 17.90 24.24
CA PRO A 173 17.92 18.01 24.60
C PRO A 173 18.81 17.04 23.79
N PRO A 174 20.08 17.40 23.47
CA PRO A 174 20.98 16.60 22.64
C PRO A 174 21.12 15.12 23.04
N VAL A 175 21.01 14.82 24.34
CA VAL A 175 21.05 13.45 24.90
C VAL A 175 19.96 12.54 24.31
N HIS A 176 18.82 13.12 23.90
CA HIS A 176 17.65 12.41 23.36
C HIS A 176 17.56 12.46 21.83
N GLN A 177 18.42 13.24 21.17
CA GLN A 177 18.44 13.40 19.71
C GLN A 177 18.90 12.11 19.02
N GLY A 178 17.93 11.28 18.65
CA GLY A 178 18.16 9.97 18.02
C GLY A 178 17.41 8.82 18.70
N SER A 179 16.95 9.02 19.94
CA SER A 179 16.12 8.06 20.66
C SER A 179 14.80 7.79 19.95
N ILE A 180 14.30 6.56 20.08
CA ILE A 180 12.93 6.15 19.69
C ILE A 180 12.09 5.79 20.93
N ALA A 181 12.69 5.82 22.12
CA ALA A 181 11.98 5.60 23.37
C ALA A 181 11.16 6.85 23.73
N LEU A 182 9.98 6.64 24.29
CA LEU A 182 9.21 7.71 24.91
C LEU A 182 9.93 8.15 26.20
N LEU A 183 10.08 9.45 26.40
CA LEU A 183 10.57 10.00 27.66
C LEU A 183 9.55 9.70 28.76
N CYS A 184 10.02 9.22 29.91
CA CYS A 184 9.17 9.01 31.06
C CYS A 184 8.85 10.38 31.70
N PRO A 185 7.58 10.82 31.76
CA PRO A 185 7.22 12.14 32.29
C PRO A 185 7.47 12.28 33.80
N ALA A 186 7.60 11.15 34.52
CA ALA A 186 7.89 11.11 35.95
C ALA A 186 9.40 11.08 36.29
N CYS A 187 10.28 10.85 35.31
CA CYS A 187 11.72 10.92 35.53
C CYS A 187 12.19 12.37 35.36
N PRO A 188 13.10 12.89 36.22
CA PRO A 188 13.67 14.22 36.04
C PRO A 188 14.53 14.26 34.77
N GLN A 189 14.22 15.21 33.90
CA GLN A 189 14.88 15.51 32.63
C GLN A 189 15.28 16.99 32.67
N PRO A 190 16.58 17.30 32.93
CA PRO A 190 17.06 18.68 32.98
C PRO A 190 16.71 19.46 31.71
N GLY A 191 16.03 20.59 31.88
CA GLY A 191 15.57 21.44 30.77
C GLY A 191 14.24 21.02 30.13
N ILE A 192 13.51 20.04 30.70
CA ILE A 192 12.12 19.70 30.30
C ILE A 192 11.17 19.76 31.49
N ASN A 193 11.45 18.98 32.55
CA ASN A 193 10.60 18.88 33.75
C ASN A 193 11.41 18.96 35.06
N PHE A 194 12.67 19.37 34.97
CA PHE A 194 13.56 19.77 36.06
C PHE A 194 14.38 20.98 35.59
#